data_AF-A0AA42NLF1-F1
#
_entry.id   AF-A0AA42NLF1-F1
#
_cell.length_a   1.000
_cell.length_b   1.000
_cell.length_c   1.000
_cell.angle_alpha   90.00
_cell.angle_beta   90.00
_cell.angle_gamma   90.00
#
_symmetry.space_group_name_H-M   'P 1'
#
loop_
_entity.id
_entity.type
_entity.pdbx_description
1 polymer ?
#
loop_
_entity_poly.entity_id
_entity_poly.type
_entity_poly.pdbx_seq_one_letter_code
_entity_poly.pdbx_strand_id
1 'polypeptide(L)'
;MSKKSRRQPAHKASEVLEGELLLKDQSGAPMVFTFGDPDPVLDGRGVLDYLECWANGRWYEPPVSLSGLAKAQTASVYLQSGLTFKRNALSRTFIPHRLLSRQAFEQVVMDWGWSGNLYLEKQDNMLRQAMGLKPCLAKYMRRGVELDTYYQVMGWKDEYQFRPGSVCHLREADISQEIYGLPEWLPALQSALLNESATLFRRKYYQNGSHAGFILYMTDAVQDETFVKDLREAMKNSKGPGNFRNLFMYAPGGKKEGIQLIPISEVAAKDDFGAIKNISRDDQLAMLRIPPQLMGIVPQNAGGFGSIRDAAEVWAVNELEPVQARLAQINEWLGEEVVRWKPYALPSSAAN
;
A
#
# COMPACT_ATOMS: atom_id res chain seq x y z
N MET A 1 9.64 -23.87 73.02
CA MET A 1 8.77 -22.67 73.19
C MET A 1 9.31 -21.57 72.28
N SER A 2 8.83 -21.50 71.04
CA SER A 2 7.87 -20.50 70.53
C SER A 2 8.40 -19.06 70.44
N LYS A 3 8.84 -18.66 69.24
CA LYS A 3 8.60 -17.33 68.67
C LYS A 3 8.36 -17.48 67.15
N LYS A 4 7.08 -17.54 66.77
CA LYS A 4 6.61 -17.50 65.37
C LYS A 4 6.83 -16.07 64.83
N SER A 5 7.77 -15.89 63.91
CA SER A 5 7.79 -14.74 63.00
C SER A 5 7.09 -15.15 61.70
N ARG A 6 5.91 -14.60 61.47
CA ARG A 6 5.04 -14.85 60.32
C ARG A 6 5.46 -13.89 59.20
N ARG A 7 6.29 -14.34 58.27
CA ARG A 7 6.56 -13.60 57.02
C ARG A 7 5.28 -13.55 56.19
N GLN A 8 4.77 -12.36 55.93
CA GLN A 8 3.76 -12.08 54.92
C GLN A 8 4.33 -12.40 53.53
N PRO A 9 3.59 -13.04 52.61
CA PRO A 9 3.97 -13.02 51.21
C PRO A 9 3.65 -11.64 50.62
N ALA A 10 4.64 -11.06 49.94
CA ALA A 10 4.50 -9.83 49.20
C ALA A 10 3.41 -9.99 48.12
N HIS A 11 2.47 -9.04 48.07
CA HIS A 11 1.57 -8.88 46.94
C HIS A 11 2.42 -8.64 45.69
N LYS A 12 2.41 -9.60 44.75
CA LYS A 12 2.68 -9.27 43.34
C LYS A 12 1.51 -8.42 42.87
N ALA A 13 1.76 -7.14 42.62
CA ALA A 13 0.85 -6.32 41.85
C ALA A 13 0.72 -6.96 40.47
N SER A 14 -0.46 -7.46 40.12
CA SER A 14 -0.80 -7.75 38.73
C SER A 14 -0.94 -6.40 38.03
N GLU A 15 -0.07 -6.12 37.06
CA GLU A 15 -0.31 -5.04 36.09
C GLU A 15 -1.62 -5.36 35.37
N VAL A 16 -2.61 -4.51 35.60
CA VAL A 16 -3.90 -4.59 34.91
C VAL A 16 -3.71 -3.85 33.59
N LEU A 17 -3.58 -4.61 32.51
CA LEU A 17 -3.74 -4.09 31.15
C LEU A 17 -5.17 -3.55 31.00
N GLU A 18 -5.30 -2.31 30.52
CA GLU A 18 -6.59 -1.71 30.16
C GLU A 18 -7.31 -2.61 29.15
N GLY A 19 -8.48 -3.16 29.53
CA GLY A 19 -9.38 -3.81 28.58
C GLY A 19 -10.22 -5.00 29.07
N GLU A 20 -9.96 -5.59 30.23
CA GLU A 20 -10.77 -6.74 30.68
C GLU A 20 -12.00 -6.33 31.49
N LEU A 21 -13.17 -6.39 30.84
CA LEU A 21 -14.46 -6.36 31.51
C LEU A 21 -14.94 -7.81 31.71
N LEU A 22 -14.65 -8.38 32.88
CA LEU A 22 -15.13 -9.70 33.28
C LEU A 22 -16.64 -9.67 33.53
N LEU A 23 -17.42 -10.14 32.57
CA LEU A 23 -18.84 -10.49 32.77
C LEU A 23 -18.95 -12.00 33.01
N LYS A 24 -19.43 -12.38 34.20
CA LYS A 24 -19.82 -13.76 34.52
C LYS A 24 -21.17 -14.10 33.87
N ASP A 25 -21.05 -14.77 32.73
CA ASP A 25 -21.86 -15.88 32.18
C ASP A 25 -23.40 -15.75 32.04
N GLN A 26 -23.89 -15.75 30.79
CA GLN A 26 -24.53 -16.91 30.12
C GLN A 26 -25.17 -16.48 28.78
N SER A 27 -24.83 -17.20 27.69
CA SER A 27 -25.53 -17.25 26.39
C SER A 27 -25.46 -16.04 25.42
N GLY A 28 -24.26 -15.67 24.97
CA GLY A 28 -24.13 -14.82 23.79
C GLY A 28 -22.70 -14.36 23.56
N ALA A 29 -21.83 -15.25 23.10
CA ALA A 29 -20.42 -14.94 22.86
C ALA A 29 -20.30 -13.80 21.82
N PRO A 30 -19.73 -12.63 22.18
CA PRO A 30 -19.28 -11.68 21.18
C PRO A 30 -18.06 -12.28 20.48
N MET A 31 -18.14 -12.49 19.16
CA MET A 31 -16.94 -12.73 18.35
C MET A 31 -16.12 -11.44 18.34
N VAL A 32 -15.10 -11.39 19.20
CA VAL A 32 -14.04 -10.40 19.15
C VAL A 32 -13.11 -10.82 18.02
N PHE A 33 -13.14 -10.07 16.91
CA PHE A 33 -12.04 -10.10 15.95
C PHE A 33 -10.93 -9.22 16.52
N THR A 34 -9.98 -9.83 17.23
CA THR A 34 -8.73 -9.17 17.57
C THR A 34 -7.88 -9.13 16.31
N PHE A 35 -7.50 -7.94 15.86
CA PHE A 35 -6.35 -7.82 14.97
C PHE A 35 -5.12 -8.27 15.77
N GLY A 36 -4.25 -9.07 15.16
CA GLY A 36 -2.96 -9.40 15.78
C GLY A 36 -2.15 -8.14 16.05
N ASP A 37 -1.21 -8.24 17.00
CA ASP A 37 -0.29 -7.14 17.30
C ASP A 37 0.48 -6.72 16.04
N PRO A 38 0.81 -5.43 15.87
CA PRO A 38 1.67 -5.01 14.78
C PRO A 38 3.05 -5.66 14.96
N ASP A 39 3.36 -6.65 14.12
CA ASP A 39 4.67 -7.32 14.15
C ASP A 39 5.74 -6.43 13.53
N PRO A 40 6.76 -5.99 14.29
CA PRO A 40 7.90 -5.27 13.73
C PRO A 40 8.66 -6.15 12.74
N VAL A 41 9.20 -5.54 11.68
CA VAL A 41 9.95 -6.25 10.62
C VAL A 41 11.13 -7.06 11.17
N LEU A 42 11.70 -6.66 12.31
CA LEU A 42 12.88 -7.29 12.91
C LEU A 42 12.57 -8.33 14.01
N ASP A 43 11.35 -8.36 14.54
CA ASP A 43 11.02 -9.12 15.76
C ASP A 43 10.33 -10.47 15.50
N GLY A 44 10.03 -10.80 14.24
CA GLY A 44 9.41 -12.07 13.87
C GLY A 44 10.04 -12.68 12.63
N ARG A 45 9.93 -14.01 12.49
CA ARG A 45 10.05 -14.70 11.20
C ARG A 45 8.88 -14.25 10.30
N GLY A 46 8.94 -13.02 9.83
CA GLY A 46 7.85 -12.35 9.13
C GLY A 46 7.71 -12.80 7.68
N VAL A 47 6.66 -12.35 6.99
CA VAL A 47 6.46 -12.60 5.55
C VAL A 47 7.67 -12.18 4.71
N LEU A 48 8.42 -11.16 5.16
CA LEU A 48 9.62 -10.66 4.49
C LEU A 48 10.84 -11.58 4.64
N ASP A 49 10.90 -12.41 5.68
CA ASP A 49 11.99 -13.39 5.88
C ASP A 49 11.83 -14.64 4.99
N TYR A 50 10.65 -14.81 4.38
CA TYR A 50 10.36 -15.87 3.40
C TYR A 50 10.41 -15.37 1.95
N LEU A 51 10.99 -14.19 1.67
CA LEU A 51 11.15 -13.64 0.32
C LEU A 51 12.19 -14.37 -0.54
N GLU A 52 12.42 -15.65 -0.29
CA GLU A 52 13.13 -16.49 -1.23
C GLU A 52 12.18 -16.85 -2.37
N CYS A 53 12.63 -16.65 -3.61
CA CYS A 53 11.84 -17.05 -4.77
C CYS A 53 11.78 -18.58 -4.80
N TRP A 54 10.61 -19.15 -4.52
CA TRP A 54 10.43 -20.60 -4.54
C TRP A 54 10.26 -21.12 -5.97
N ALA A 55 11.00 -22.16 -6.34
CA ALA A 55 10.87 -22.83 -7.63
C ALA A 55 9.76 -23.88 -7.59
N ASN A 56 8.79 -23.79 -8.49
CA ASN A 56 7.73 -24.79 -8.64
C ASN A 56 8.08 -25.94 -9.61
N GLY A 57 9.37 -26.05 -9.96
CA GLY A 57 9.90 -27.00 -10.95
C GLY A 57 9.97 -26.46 -12.39
N ARG A 58 9.21 -25.41 -12.73
CA ARG A 58 9.25 -24.78 -14.07
C ARG A 58 9.74 -23.34 -14.03
N TRP A 59 9.30 -22.58 -13.04
CA TRP A 59 9.71 -21.21 -12.80
C TRP A 59 9.78 -20.88 -11.32
N TYR A 60 10.41 -19.74 -11.04
CA TYR A 60 10.41 -19.13 -9.73
C TYR A 60 9.14 -18.30 -9.53
N GLU A 61 8.46 -18.50 -8.40
CA GLU A 61 7.38 -17.60 -8.01
C GLU A 61 7.95 -16.26 -7.51
N PRO A 62 7.32 -15.12 -7.83
CA PRO A 62 7.73 -13.83 -7.33
C PRO A 62 7.73 -13.79 -5.79
N PRO A 63 8.69 -13.08 -5.18
CA PRO A 63 8.83 -13.06 -3.72
C PRO A 63 7.63 -12.37 -3.04
N VAL A 64 6.97 -11.44 -3.74
CA VAL A 64 5.72 -10.80 -3.29
C VAL A 64 4.61 -10.97 -4.33
N SER A 65 3.36 -10.90 -3.87
CA SER A 65 2.20 -10.97 -4.78
C SER A 65 2.17 -9.77 -5.73
N LEU A 66 2.51 -10.01 -7.01
CA LEU A 66 2.43 -8.99 -8.07
C LEU A 66 1.01 -8.42 -8.23
N SER A 67 -0.02 -9.25 -8.01
CA SER A 67 -1.40 -8.76 -8.01
C SER A 67 -1.73 -7.89 -6.80
N GLY A 68 -1.12 -8.17 -5.65
CA GLY A 68 -1.19 -7.33 -4.45
C GLY A 68 -0.53 -5.97 -4.70
N LEU A 69 0.69 -5.95 -5.22
CA LEU A 69 1.41 -4.72 -5.57
C LEU A 69 0.63 -3.86 -6.57
N ALA A 70 0.10 -4.45 -7.65
CA ALA A 70 -0.67 -3.73 -8.65
C ALA A 70 -1.92 -3.04 -8.06
N LYS A 71 -2.58 -3.67 -7.08
CA LYS A 71 -3.70 -3.05 -6.35
C LYS A 71 -3.21 -1.96 -5.40
N ALA A 72 -2.18 -2.26 -4.62
CA ALA A 72 -1.62 -1.36 -3.61
C ALA A 72 -1.10 -0.04 -4.20
N GLN A 73 -0.60 -0.07 -5.44
CA GLN A 73 -0.18 1.13 -6.16
C GLN A 73 -1.28 2.20 -6.24
N THR A 74 -2.56 1.78 -6.21
CA THR A 74 -3.73 2.67 -6.28
C THR A 74 -4.32 3.02 -4.90
N ALA A 75 -3.77 2.46 -3.81
CA ALA A 75 -4.26 2.72 -2.45
C ALA A 75 -4.06 4.18 -2.03
N SER A 76 -3.03 4.84 -2.55
CA SER A 76 -2.80 6.26 -2.29
C SER A 76 -2.62 7.07 -3.56
N VAL A 77 -3.21 8.26 -3.56
CA VAL A 77 -3.09 9.25 -4.63
C VAL A 77 -1.64 9.68 -4.84
N TYR A 78 -0.84 9.77 -3.76
CA TYR A 78 0.55 10.21 -3.83
C TYR A 78 1.42 9.14 -4.50
N LEU A 79 1.27 7.88 -4.11
CA LEU A 79 1.98 6.76 -4.70
C LEU A 79 1.70 6.63 -6.20
N GLN A 80 0.43 6.53 -6.60
CA GLN A 80 0.06 6.39 -8.01
C GLN A 80 0.52 7.60 -8.84
N SER A 81 0.29 8.82 -8.33
CA SER A 81 0.68 10.04 -9.01
C SER A 81 2.19 10.15 -9.17
N GLY A 82 2.96 9.78 -8.14
CA GLY A 82 4.42 9.85 -8.18
C GLY A 82 5.04 8.87 -9.16
N LEU A 83 4.54 7.64 -9.21
CA LEU A 83 4.96 6.66 -10.21
C LEU A 83 4.62 7.13 -11.64
N THR A 84 3.44 7.71 -11.81
CA THR A 84 3.00 8.30 -13.08
C THR A 84 3.87 9.49 -13.47
N PHE A 85 4.27 10.33 -12.51
CA PHE A 85 5.18 11.45 -12.72
C PHE A 85 6.55 10.98 -13.21
N LYS A 86 7.16 9.98 -12.54
CA LYS A 86 8.42 9.37 -12.97
C LYS A 86 8.33 8.80 -14.39
N ARG A 87 7.28 8.04 -14.69
CA ARG A 87 7.01 7.52 -16.05
C ARG A 87 6.91 8.64 -17.08
N ASN A 88 6.17 9.71 -16.77
CA ASN A 88 6.00 10.83 -17.70
C ASN A 88 7.30 11.60 -17.93
N ALA A 89 8.12 11.78 -16.90
CA ALA A 89 9.43 12.41 -17.03
C ALA A 89 10.36 11.58 -17.93
N LEU A 90 10.39 10.26 -17.73
CA LEU A 90 11.15 9.33 -18.59
C LEU A 90 10.64 9.37 -20.03
N SER A 91 9.31 9.26 -20.23
CA SER A 91 8.73 9.37 -21.57
C SER A 91 9.09 10.71 -22.21
N ARG A 92 8.92 11.83 -21.51
CA ARG A 92 9.25 13.17 -22.05
C ARG A 92 10.67 13.23 -22.63
N THR A 93 11.63 12.61 -21.95
CA THR A 93 13.03 12.56 -22.41
C THR A 93 13.31 11.48 -23.46
N PHE A 94 12.50 10.42 -23.53
CA PHE A 94 12.70 9.31 -24.45
C PHE A 94 12.52 9.72 -25.93
N ILE A 95 13.47 9.30 -26.78
CA ILE A 95 13.41 9.43 -28.23
C ILE A 95 12.89 8.11 -28.83
N PRO A 96 11.67 8.10 -29.41
CA PRO A 96 11.10 6.88 -29.99
C PRO A 96 11.99 6.28 -31.07
N HIS A 97 12.03 4.95 -31.12
CA HIS A 97 12.78 4.19 -32.10
C HIS A 97 11.83 3.34 -32.96
N ARG A 98 12.27 2.94 -34.16
CA ARG A 98 11.50 2.04 -35.04
C ARG A 98 11.11 0.74 -34.33
N LEU A 99 12.01 0.23 -33.47
CA LEU A 99 11.81 -1.00 -32.70
C LEU A 99 11.03 -0.81 -31.40
N LEU A 100 11.07 0.39 -30.82
CA LEU A 100 10.48 0.69 -29.51
C LEU A 100 9.71 2.00 -29.56
N SER A 101 8.39 1.89 -29.64
CA SER A 101 7.50 3.03 -29.64
C SER A 101 7.44 3.69 -28.26
N ARG A 102 7.02 4.96 -28.22
CA ARG A 102 6.77 5.68 -26.95
C ARG A 102 5.77 4.95 -26.06
N GLN A 103 4.68 4.45 -26.64
CA GLN A 103 3.64 3.73 -25.91
C GLN A 103 4.17 2.44 -25.29
N ALA A 104 4.97 1.69 -26.04
CA ALA A 104 5.61 0.47 -25.54
C ALA A 104 6.58 0.80 -24.39
N PHE A 105 7.40 1.83 -24.58
CA PHE A 105 8.32 2.34 -23.57
C PHE A 105 7.60 2.77 -22.27
N GLU A 106 6.49 3.51 -22.39
CA GLU A 106 5.68 3.92 -21.23
C GLU A 106 5.12 2.73 -20.45
N GLN A 107 4.67 1.67 -21.13
CA GLN A 107 4.17 0.47 -20.47
C GLN A 107 5.28 -0.22 -19.67
N VAL A 108 6.45 -0.41 -20.25
CA VAL A 108 7.54 -1.16 -19.60
C VAL A 108 8.17 -0.38 -18.44
N VAL A 109 8.29 0.94 -18.55
CA VAL A 109 8.73 1.80 -17.44
C VAL A 109 7.69 1.84 -16.33
N MET A 110 6.40 1.84 -16.67
CA MET A 110 5.34 1.75 -15.66
C MET A 110 5.44 0.43 -14.91
N ASP A 111 5.61 -0.68 -15.64
CA ASP A 111 5.76 -2.02 -15.08
C ASP A 111 6.95 -2.11 -14.12
N TRP A 112 8.07 -1.52 -14.52
CA TRP A 112 9.24 -1.39 -13.67
C TRP A 112 8.95 -0.58 -12.40
N GLY A 113 8.29 0.57 -12.52
CA GLY A 113 8.02 1.44 -11.37
C GLY A 113 7.11 0.81 -10.30
N TRP A 114 6.07 0.08 -10.71
CA TRP A 114 5.15 -0.52 -9.73
C TRP A 114 5.63 -1.88 -9.21
N SER A 115 6.40 -2.64 -10.00
CA SER A 115 6.78 -4.03 -9.64
C SER A 115 8.26 -4.24 -9.38
N GLY A 116 9.13 -3.28 -9.71
CA GLY A 116 10.58 -3.48 -9.76
C GLY A 116 11.04 -4.32 -10.96
N ASN A 117 10.15 -4.68 -11.89
CA ASN A 117 10.45 -5.58 -12.99
C ASN A 117 9.95 -5.04 -14.33
N LEU A 118 10.82 -5.10 -15.34
CA LEU A 118 10.56 -4.69 -16.71
C LEU A 118 10.79 -5.87 -17.64
N TYR A 119 9.87 -6.12 -18.57
CA TYR A 119 10.04 -7.16 -19.58
C TYR A 119 9.76 -6.68 -21.00
N LEU A 120 10.71 -6.93 -21.91
CA LEU A 120 10.58 -6.68 -23.35
C LEU A 120 10.90 -7.95 -24.14
N GLU A 121 9.96 -8.41 -24.98
CA GLU A 121 10.20 -9.48 -25.94
C GLU A 121 10.79 -8.92 -27.23
N LYS A 122 11.94 -9.45 -27.65
CA LYS A 122 12.48 -9.24 -29.01
C LYS A 122 11.78 -10.19 -29.98
N GLN A 123 10.99 -9.60 -30.87
CA GLN A 123 10.39 -10.30 -31.99
C GLN A 123 11.33 -10.22 -33.19
N ASP A 124 11.72 -11.38 -33.71
CA ASP A 124 12.66 -11.47 -34.82
C ASP A 124 11.97 -11.76 -36.15
N ASN A 125 12.59 -11.33 -37.24
CA ASN A 125 12.28 -11.83 -38.58
C ASN A 125 12.90 -13.22 -38.82
N MET A 126 12.66 -13.79 -40.00
CA MET A 126 13.24 -15.08 -40.41
C MET A 126 14.78 -15.10 -40.41
N LEU A 127 15.42 -13.94 -40.53
CA LEU A 127 16.87 -13.77 -40.48
C LEU A 127 17.41 -13.48 -39.06
N ARG A 128 16.58 -13.64 -38.02
CA ARG A 128 16.90 -13.37 -36.61
C ARG A 128 17.25 -11.90 -36.29
N GLN A 129 16.83 -10.97 -37.13
CA GLN A 129 16.96 -9.53 -36.87
C GLN A 129 15.73 -9.02 -36.13
N ALA A 130 15.92 -8.08 -35.20
CA ALA A 130 14.84 -7.49 -34.45
C ALA A 130 13.85 -6.76 -35.37
N MET A 131 12.60 -7.20 -35.39
CA MET A 131 11.48 -6.52 -36.02
C MET A 131 10.84 -5.49 -35.10
N GLY A 132 10.79 -5.80 -33.80
CA GLY A 132 10.22 -4.92 -32.79
C GLY A 132 10.44 -5.46 -31.38
N LEU A 133 10.33 -4.55 -30.41
CA LEU A 133 10.36 -4.85 -28.99
C LEU A 133 8.95 -4.71 -28.42
N LYS A 134 8.40 -5.81 -27.93
CA LYS A 134 7.03 -5.85 -27.41
C LYS A 134 7.04 -5.89 -25.88
N PRO A 135 6.30 -4.98 -25.21
CA PRO A 135 6.11 -5.06 -23.76
C PRO A 135 5.47 -6.38 -23.36
N CYS A 136 6.04 -7.03 -22.35
CA CYS A 136 5.42 -8.16 -21.68
C CYS A 136 4.95 -7.68 -20.30
N LEU A 137 3.65 -7.83 -20.02
CA LEU A 137 3.05 -7.30 -18.80
C LEU A 137 3.67 -7.97 -17.56
N ALA A 138 4.42 -7.20 -16.76
CA ALA A 138 5.21 -7.74 -15.66
C ALA A 138 4.39 -8.55 -14.65
N LYS A 139 3.13 -8.17 -14.43
CA LYS A 139 2.18 -8.88 -13.55
C LYS A 139 2.05 -10.38 -13.86
N TYR A 140 2.14 -10.74 -15.13
CA TYR A 140 1.92 -12.10 -15.63
C TYR A 140 3.22 -12.84 -15.97
N MET A 141 4.37 -12.19 -15.86
CA MET A 141 5.65 -12.80 -16.20
C MET A 141 6.16 -13.68 -15.08
N ARG A 142 6.79 -14.79 -15.45
CA ARG A 142 7.52 -15.70 -14.57
C ARG A 142 8.88 -16.03 -15.17
N ARG A 143 9.93 -15.94 -14.36
CA ARG A 143 11.30 -16.30 -14.73
C ARG A 143 11.51 -17.80 -14.49
N GLY A 144 11.91 -18.52 -15.53
CA GLY A 144 12.13 -19.95 -15.46
C GLY A 144 13.26 -20.35 -14.52
N VAL A 145 13.32 -21.63 -14.18
CA VAL A 145 14.45 -22.20 -13.42
C VAL A 145 15.76 -22.06 -14.21
N GLU A 146 15.68 -22.28 -15.53
CA GLU A 146 16.69 -21.82 -16.49
C GLU A 146 16.51 -20.31 -16.69
N LEU A 147 17.47 -19.53 -16.21
CA LEU A 147 17.33 -18.07 -16.02
C LEU A 147 17.15 -17.25 -17.31
N ASP A 148 17.37 -17.85 -18.48
CA ASP A 148 17.15 -17.30 -19.81
C ASP A 148 15.75 -17.63 -20.39
N THR A 149 14.97 -18.44 -19.68
CA THR A 149 13.60 -18.81 -20.05
C THR A 149 12.58 -18.00 -19.26
N TYR A 150 11.46 -17.67 -19.92
CA TYR A 150 10.38 -16.91 -19.32
C TYR A 150 9.03 -17.49 -19.72
N TYR A 151 8.04 -17.29 -18.86
CA TYR A 151 6.67 -17.72 -19.06
C TYR A 151 5.72 -16.54 -18.82
N GLN A 152 4.65 -16.46 -19.59
CA GLN A 152 3.51 -15.58 -19.32
C GLN A 152 2.35 -16.43 -18.82
N VAL A 153 1.84 -16.11 -17.63
CA VAL A 153 0.76 -16.83 -16.94
C VAL A 153 -0.39 -15.86 -16.68
N MET A 154 -1.40 -15.87 -17.55
CA MET A 154 -2.55 -14.95 -17.45
C MET A 154 -3.75 -15.56 -16.72
N GLY A 155 -3.76 -16.88 -16.52
CA GLY A 155 -4.86 -17.59 -15.88
C GLY A 155 -4.61 -19.09 -15.78
N TRP A 156 -5.68 -19.83 -15.47
CA TRP A 156 -5.62 -21.28 -15.33
C TRP A 156 -5.30 -21.98 -16.66
N LYS A 157 -4.17 -22.68 -16.73
CA LYS A 157 -3.66 -23.39 -17.92
C LYS A 157 -3.39 -22.52 -19.15
N ASP A 158 -3.35 -21.20 -18.99
CA ASP A 158 -2.96 -20.27 -20.04
C ASP A 158 -1.53 -19.80 -19.80
N GLU A 159 -0.60 -20.68 -20.19
CA GLU A 159 0.82 -20.51 -20.02
C GLU A 159 1.50 -20.47 -21.39
N TYR A 160 2.18 -19.36 -21.65
CA TYR A 160 2.97 -19.19 -22.85
C TYR A 160 4.45 -19.16 -22.49
N GLN A 161 5.25 -20.08 -23.02
CA GLN A 161 6.69 -20.06 -22.87
C GLN A 161 7.31 -19.21 -23.98
N PHE A 162 8.12 -18.22 -23.60
CA PHE A 162 8.90 -17.45 -24.56
C PHE A 162 10.09 -18.25 -25.06
N ARG A 163 10.55 -17.91 -26.26
CA ARG A 163 11.80 -18.45 -26.80
C ARG A 163 12.97 -18.07 -25.86
N PRO A 164 13.86 -19.01 -25.51
CA PRO A 164 15.01 -18.72 -24.65
C PRO A 164 15.83 -17.54 -25.19
N GLY A 165 16.23 -16.64 -24.29
CA GLY A 165 17.00 -15.44 -24.63
C GLY A 165 16.26 -14.36 -25.42
N SER A 166 14.96 -14.52 -25.71
CA SER A 166 14.19 -13.49 -26.45
C SER A 166 13.59 -12.42 -25.56
N VAL A 167 13.68 -12.53 -24.24
CA VAL A 167 13.12 -11.56 -23.28
C VAL A 167 14.24 -10.82 -22.57
N CYS A 168 14.20 -9.50 -22.63
CA CYS A 168 14.98 -8.61 -21.76
C CYS A 168 14.23 -8.46 -20.45
N HIS A 169 14.82 -8.94 -19.36
CA HIS A 169 14.32 -8.68 -18.00
C HIS A 169 15.26 -7.71 -17.32
N LEU A 170 14.82 -6.46 -17.17
CA LEU A 170 15.52 -5.49 -16.34
C LEU A 170 14.81 -5.43 -14.99
N ARG A 171 15.55 -5.71 -13.93
CA ARG A 171 15.03 -5.74 -12.55
C ARG A 171 15.71 -4.69 -11.70
N GLU A 172 15.00 -4.21 -10.68
CA GLU A 172 15.66 -3.53 -9.58
C GLU A 172 16.62 -4.48 -8.84
N ALA A 173 17.69 -3.90 -8.31
CA ALA A 173 18.58 -4.63 -7.44
C ALA A 173 17.87 -4.95 -6.13
N ASP A 174 18.04 -6.18 -5.65
CA ASP A 174 17.43 -6.66 -4.42
C ASP A 174 18.50 -7.30 -3.55
N ILE A 175 18.35 -7.18 -2.23
CA ILE A 175 19.32 -7.67 -1.25
C ILE A 175 19.10 -9.14 -0.91
N SER A 176 17.90 -9.65 -1.12
CA SER A 176 17.50 -11.00 -0.70
C SER A 176 17.65 -12.03 -1.82
N GLN A 177 17.53 -11.62 -3.08
CA GLN A 177 17.63 -12.53 -4.24
C GLN A 177 18.02 -11.84 -5.55
N GLU A 178 18.40 -12.64 -6.56
CA GLU A 178 18.90 -12.15 -7.87
C GLU A 178 17.99 -12.45 -9.08
N ILE A 179 16.79 -12.96 -8.82
CA ILE A 179 15.85 -13.50 -9.81
C ILE A 179 14.86 -12.42 -10.27
N TYR A 180 14.19 -11.74 -9.34
CA TYR A 180 13.24 -10.65 -9.56
C TYR A 180 13.73 -9.34 -8.94
N GLY A 181 13.11 -8.23 -9.32
CA GLY A 181 13.23 -6.97 -8.60
C GLY A 181 12.08 -6.80 -7.62
N LEU A 182 12.29 -5.98 -6.60
CA LEU A 182 11.24 -5.44 -5.75
C LEU A 182 11.11 -3.94 -6.01
N PRO A 183 9.91 -3.37 -6.00
CA PRO A 183 9.76 -1.94 -6.21
C PRO A 183 10.32 -1.17 -5.01
N GLU A 184 11.09 -0.11 -5.27
CA GLU A 184 11.70 0.70 -4.20
C GLU A 184 10.65 1.24 -3.22
N TRP A 185 9.41 1.47 -3.66
CA TRP A 185 8.34 2.01 -2.81
C TRP A 185 7.74 1.01 -1.82
N LEU A 186 8.11 -0.28 -1.88
CA LEU A 186 7.54 -1.34 -1.05
C LEU A 186 7.53 -1.01 0.47
N PRO A 187 8.57 -0.42 1.07
CA PRO A 187 8.54 -0.04 2.50
C PRO A 187 7.46 1.00 2.84
N ALA A 188 7.05 1.86 1.89
CA ALA A 188 5.99 2.84 2.09
C ALA A 188 4.57 2.25 1.91
N LEU A 189 4.45 0.94 1.66
CA LEU A 189 3.17 0.25 1.48
C LEU A 189 2.24 0.45 2.68
N GLN A 190 2.75 0.29 3.90
CA GLN A 190 1.92 0.45 5.10
C GLN A 190 1.45 1.90 5.26
N SER A 191 2.30 2.88 4.99
CA SER A 191 1.90 4.29 4.97
C SER A 191 0.83 4.56 3.89
N ALA A 192 0.93 3.96 2.70
CA ALA A 192 -0.09 4.07 1.67
C ALA A 192 -1.45 3.47 2.10
N LEU A 193 -1.45 2.27 2.70
CA LEU A 193 -2.65 1.59 3.19
C LEU A 193 -3.29 2.29 4.39
N LEU A 194 -2.48 2.85 5.29
CA LEU A 194 -2.95 3.68 6.40
C LEU A 194 -3.62 4.96 5.88
N ASN A 195 -3.00 5.59 4.88
CA ASN A 195 -3.55 6.78 4.21
C ASN A 195 -4.89 6.49 3.49
N GLU A 196 -5.01 5.31 2.87
CA GLU A 196 -6.26 4.81 2.28
C GLU A 196 -7.34 4.61 3.35
N SER A 197 -7.00 3.93 4.44
CA SER A 197 -7.90 3.63 5.55
C SER A 197 -8.48 4.89 6.17
N ALA A 198 -7.64 5.92 6.39
CA ALA A 198 -8.08 7.23 6.85
C ALA A 198 -9.06 7.90 5.85
N THR A 199 -8.80 7.80 4.55
CA THR A 199 -9.71 8.31 3.50
C THR A 199 -11.05 7.57 3.52
N LEU A 200 -11.03 6.24 3.57
CA LEU A 200 -12.24 5.41 3.59
C LEU A 200 -13.07 5.64 4.85
N PHE A 201 -12.43 5.81 6.00
CA PHE A 201 -13.10 6.16 7.24
C PHE A 201 -13.83 7.49 7.10
N ARG A 202 -13.16 8.55 6.64
CA ARG A 202 -13.77 9.87 6.45
C ARG A 202 -14.93 9.81 5.45
N ARG A 203 -14.78 9.08 4.35
CA ARG A 203 -15.86 8.89 3.36
C ARG A 203 -17.07 8.19 3.99
N LYS A 204 -16.87 7.10 4.73
CA LYS A 204 -17.94 6.40 5.45
C LYS A 204 -18.57 7.31 6.50
N TYR A 205 -17.78 8.10 7.22
CA TYR A 205 -18.28 9.06 8.21
C TYR A 205 -19.20 10.10 7.57
N TYR A 206 -18.80 10.70 6.45
CA TYR A 206 -19.65 11.64 5.69
C TYR A 206 -20.92 10.98 5.14
N GLN A 207 -20.82 9.77 4.59
CA GLN A 207 -21.98 9.03 4.07
C GLN A 207 -23.02 8.70 5.15
N ASN A 208 -22.58 8.54 6.41
CA ASN A 208 -23.45 8.26 7.55
C ASN A 208 -23.97 9.52 8.27
N GLY A 209 -23.91 10.70 7.62
CA GLY A 209 -24.41 11.94 8.20
C GLY A 209 -23.57 12.48 9.36
N SER A 210 -22.26 12.19 9.38
CA SER A 210 -21.35 12.59 10.46
C SER A 210 -21.68 11.97 11.82
N HIS A 211 -22.19 10.74 11.83
CA HIS A 211 -22.40 9.97 13.05
C HIS A 211 -21.48 8.76 13.07
N ALA A 212 -20.53 8.74 14.01
CA ALA A 212 -20.02 7.47 14.52
C ALA A 212 -21.13 6.83 15.37
N GLY A 213 -21.33 5.50 15.26
CA GLY A 213 -22.41 4.82 15.98
C GLY A 213 -22.42 5.09 17.49
N PHE A 214 -23.52 4.79 18.18
CA PHE A 214 -23.65 5.00 19.62
C PHE A 214 -24.03 3.71 20.35
N ILE A 215 -23.75 3.67 21.65
CA ILE A 215 -24.21 2.63 22.56
C ILE A 215 -25.43 3.18 23.30
N LEU A 216 -26.60 2.58 23.09
CA LEU A 216 -27.79 2.86 23.87
C LEU A 216 -27.81 1.90 25.07
N TYR A 217 -27.57 2.46 26.26
CA TYR A 217 -27.56 1.74 27.53
C TYR A 217 -28.85 2.00 28.30
N MET A 218 -29.62 0.94 28.58
CA MET A 218 -30.88 1.04 29.31
C MET A 218 -30.80 0.26 30.62
N THR A 219 -31.10 0.94 31.72
CA THR A 219 -31.05 0.40 33.09
C THR A 219 -32.41 0.33 33.78
N ASP A 220 -33.41 1.05 33.26
CA ASP A 220 -34.77 0.97 33.78
C ASP A 220 -35.31 -0.44 33.65
N ALA A 221 -35.94 -0.93 34.73
CA ALA A 221 -36.67 -2.18 34.70
C ALA A 221 -37.96 -1.96 33.88
N VAL A 222 -37.87 -2.18 32.57
CA VAL A 222 -39.03 -2.12 31.68
C VAL A 222 -39.90 -3.33 31.97
N GLN A 223 -41.17 -3.10 32.36
CA GLN A 223 -42.16 -4.14 32.67
C GLN A 223 -42.63 -4.90 31.41
N ASP A 224 -42.40 -4.33 30.23
CA ASP A 224 -42.91 -4.81 28.95
C ASP A 224 -41.78 -5.27 28.01
N GLU A 225 -41.67 -6.58 27.81
CA GLU A 225 -40.70 -7.19 26.90
C GLU A 225 -40.93 -6.78 25.44
N THR A 226 -42.15 -6.40 25.06
CA THR A 226 -42.47 -6.00 23.69
C THR A 226 -41.81 -4.67 23.32
N PHE A 227 -41.78 -3.71 24.25
CA PHE A 227 -41.09 -2.44 24.07
C PHE A 227 -39.58 -2.61 23.85
N VAL A 228 -38.93 -3.49 24.61
CA VAL A 228 -37.48 -3.77 24.44
C VAL A 228 -37.20 -4.40 23.07
N LYS A 229 -38.09 -5.27 22.61
CA LYS A 229 -37.99 -5.92 21.30
C LYS A 229 -38.19 -4.91 20.17
N ASP A 230 -39.20 -4.05 20.26
CA ASP A 230 -39.49 -3.01 19.29
C ASP A 230 -38.36 -1.97 19.20
N LEU A 231 -37.78 -1.61 20.34
CA LEU A 231 -36.65 -0.68 20.40
C LEU A 231 -35.38 -1.30 19.80
N ARG A 232 -35.13 -2.59 20.08
CA ARG A 232 -34.06 -3.37 19.43
C ARG A 232 -34.29 -3.48 17.92
N GLU A 233 -35.52 -3.69 17.47
CA GLU A 233 -35.88 -3.79 16.05
C GLU A 233 -35.76 -2.44 15.34
N ALA A 234 -36.24 -1.36 15.95
CA ALA A 234 -36.05 0.00 15.48
C ALA A 234 -34.56 0.36 15.35
N MET A 235 -33.72 -0.04 16.32
CA MET A 235 -32.27 0.16 16.26
C MET A 235 -31.58 -0.69 15.18
N LYS A 236 -32.06 -1.93 14.97
CA LYS A 236 -31.57 -2.82 13.89
C LYS A 236 -31.96 -2.30 12.50
N ASN A 237 -33.11 -1.64 12.39
CA ASN A 237 -33.65 -1.08 11.15
C ASN A 237 -33.20 0.37 10.91
N SER A 238 -32.78 1.10 11.95
CA SER A 238 -32.14 2.42 11.89
C SER A 238 -30.68 2.35 11.41
N LYS A 239 -30.42 1.48 10.43
CA LYS A 239 -29.17 1.50 9.69
C LYS A 239 -29.23 2.73 8.80
N GLY A 240 -28.51 3.77 9.18
CA GLY A 240 -28.06 4.77 8.21
C GLY A 240 -27.34 4.06 7.04
N PRO A 241 -27.23 4.69 5.87
CA PRO A 241 -26.55 4.10 4.72
C PRO A 241 -25.04 3.96 4.99
N GLY A 242 -24.61 2.89 5.67
CA GLY A 242 -23.20 2.60 5.90
C GLY A 242 -22.86 1.67 7.07
N ASN A 243 -21.55 1.49 7.28
CA ASN A 243 -20.93 0.41 8.06
C ASN A 243 -20.83 0.62 9.59
N PHE A 244 -21.31 1.73 10.15
CA PHE A 244 -21.27 1.92 11.61
C PHE A 244 -22.47 1.24 12.27
N ARG A 245 -22.20 0.41 13.29
CA ARG A 245 -23.23 -0.35 14.01
C ARG A 245 -23.51 0.32 15.35
N ASN A 246 -24.78 0.54 15.64
CA ASN A 246 -25.22 0.93 16.98
C ASN A 246 -25.28 -0.31 17.88
N LEU A 247 -24.93 -0.16 19.16
CA LEU A 247 -25.02 -1.23 20.14
C LEU A 247 -26.14 -0.92 21.13
N PHE A 248 -26.96 -1.92 21.47
CA PHE A 248 -27.99 -1.79 22.50
C PHE A 248 -27.63 -2.71 23.67
N MET A 249 -27.48 -2.13 24.87
CA MET A 249 -27.15 -2.84 26.10
C MET A 249 -28.28 -2.63 27.12
N TYR A 250 -28.93 -3.72 27.52
CA TYR A 250 -29.98 -3.72 28.53
C TYR A 250 -29.46 -4.35 29.83
N ALA A 251 -29.46 -3.57 30.91
CA ALA A 251 -28.98 -3.98 32.24
C ALA A 251 -29.97 -3.52 33.33
N PRO A 252 -31.09 -4.22 33.53
CA PRO A 252 -32.15 -3.82 34.46
C PRO A 252 -31.63 -3.71 35.89
N GLY A 253 -31.95 -2.61 36.59
CA GLY A 253 -31.53 -2.36 37.97
C GLY A 253 -30.12 -1.76 38.13
N GLY A 254 -29.52 -1.28 37.04
CA GLY A 254 -28.24 -0.57 37.07
C GLY A 254 -28.31 0.79 37.78
N LYS A 255 -27.23 1.21 38.45
CA LYS A 255 -27.13 2.51 39.14
C LYS A 255 -26.65 3.60 38.17
N LYS A 256 -27.55 4.16 37.36
CA LYS A 256 -27.40 5.41 36.60
C LYS A 256 -28.75 5.75 35.93
N GLU A 257 -28.87 6.93 35.30
CA GLU A 257 -30.12 7.36 34.62
C GLU A 257 -30.71 6.25 33.71
N GLY A 258 -32.03 6.12 33.71
CA GLY A 258 -32.77 4.96 33.15
C GLY A 258 -32.47 4.60 31.70
N ILE A 259 -32.21 5.60 30.85
CA ILE A 259 -31.75 5.43 29.46
C ILE A 259 -30.58 6.39 29.23
N GLN A 260 -29.45 5.87 28.75
CA GLN A 260 -28.26 6.64 28.44
C GLN A 260 -27.81 6.36 27.00
N LEU A 261 -27.63 7.43 26.24
CA LEU A 261 -26.91 7.37 24.97
C LEU A 261 -25.44 7.64 25.26
N ILE A 262 -24.63 6.59 25.18
CA ILE A 262 -23.17 6.68 25.28
C ILE A 262 -22.66 6.82 23.84
N PRO A 263 -22.27 8.03 23.40
CA PRO A 263 -21.63 8.15 22.10
C PRO A 263 -20.36 7.30 22.12
N ILE A 264 -20.10 6.52 21.05
CA ILE A 264 -18.78 5.93 20.88
C ILE A 264 -17.87 7.14 20.58
N SER A 265 -17.21 7.64 21.62
CA SER A 265 -16.56 8.94 21.66
C SER A 265 -15.87 9.30 20.34
N GLU A 266 -16.43 10.32 19.71
CA GLU A 266 -16.04 10.89 18.42
C GLU A 266 -14.77 11.76 18.52
N VAL A 267 -14.23 11.97 19.73
CA VAL A 267 -13.40 13.15 20.06
C VAL A 267 -11.89 12.88 20.09
N ALA A 268 -11.41 11.65 20.31
CA ALA A 268 -9.96 11.39 20.34
C ALA A 268 -9.35 11.09 18.95
N ALA A 269 -10.13 10.49 18.04
CA ALA A 269 -9.62 10.11 16.71
C ALA A 269 -9.70 11.24 15.66
N LYS A 270 -10.59 12.23 15.86
CA LYS A 270 -10.76 13.36 14.92
C LYS A 270 -9.47 14.19 14.77
N ASP A 271 -8.73 14.39 15.85
CA ASP A 271 -7.53 15.24 15.86
C ASP A 271 -6.29 14.56 15.22
N ASP A 272 -6.25 13.23 15.15
CA ASP A 272 -5.08 12.50 14.62
C ASP A 272 -5.19 12.16 13.12
N PHE A 273 -6.38 12.16 12.51
CA PHE A 273 -6.50 11.85 11.08
C PHE A 273 -5.73 12.81 10.17
N GLY A 274 -5.66 14.09 10.55
CA GLY A 274 -4.85 15.07 9.85
C GLY A 274 -3.36 14.73 9.90
N ALA A 275 -2.87 14.38 11.10
CA ALA A 275 -1.49 13.99 11.32
C ALA A 275 -1.15 12.68 10.61
N ILE A 276 -1.98 11.63 10.74
CA ILE A 276 -1.83 10.37 9.99
C ILE A 276 -1.76 10.63 8.49
N LYS A 277 -2.66 11.44 7.93
CA LYS A 277 -2.67 11.74 6.49
C LYS A 277 -1.42 12.51 6.05
N ASN A 278 -0.91 13.41 6.89
CA ASN A 278 0.30 14.20 6.60
C ASN A 278 1.56 13.34 6.72
N ILE A 279 1.76 12.62 7.82
CA ILE A 279 2.91 11.73 8.04
C ILE A 279 2.95 10.65 6.96
N SER A 280 1.85 9.94 6.74
CA SER A 280 1.81 8.89 5.71
C SER A 280 1.95 9.44 4.29
N ARG A 281 1.61 10.71 4.04
CA ARG A 281 1.93 11.37 2.76
C ARG A 281 3.43 11.63 2.67
N ASP A 282 4.03 12.17 3.72
CA ASP A 282 5.43 12.57 3.73
C ASP A 282 6.35 11.34 3.60
N ASP A 283 6.00 10.21 4.24
CA ASP A 283 6.67 8.91 4.02
C ASP A 283 6.65 8.49 2.55
N GLN A 284 5.49 8.60 1.89
CA GLN A 284 5.34 8.24 0.48
C GLN A 284 6.16 9.15 -0.43
N LEU A 285 6.21 10.46 -0.14
CA LEU A 285 7.00 11.42 -0.92
C LEU A 285 8.50 11.21 -0.74
N ALA A 286 8.93 10.99 0.50
CA ALA A 286 10.30 10.67 0.84
C ALA A 286 10.74 9.41 0.11
N MET A 287 9.90 8.38 0.11
CA MET A 287 10.15 7.14 -0.59
C MET A 287 10.18 7.29 -2.12
N LEU A 288 9.24 8.06 -2.68
CA LEU A 288 9.26 8.37 -4.11
C LEU A 288 10.45 9.24 -4.50
N ARG A 289 11.11 9.90 -3.54
CA ARG A 289 12.21 10.84 -3.74
C ARG A 289 11.83 11.97 -4.71
N ILE A 290 10.56 12.42 -4.66
CA ILE A 290 10.05 13.53 -5.48
C ILE A 290 9.81 14.74 -4.56
N PRO A 291 10.41 15.91 -4.86
CA PRO A 291 10.13 17.13 -4.12
C PRO A 291 8.62 17.44 -4.05
N PRO A 292 8.07 17.78 -2.86
CA PRO A 292 6.62 17.99 -2.68
C PRO A 292 5.99 18.99 -3.65
N GLN A 293 6.73 20.04 -3.99
CA GLN A 293 6.30 21.07 -4.95
C GLN A 293 6.13 20.56 -6.38
N LEU A 294 6.86 19.52 -6.81
CA LEU A 294 6.65 18.88 -8.12
C LEU A 294 5.40 18.00 -8.14
N MET A 295 4.95 17.57 -6.96
CA MET A 295 3.73 16.78 -6.76
C MET A 295 2.48 17.64 -6.55
N GLY A 296 2.59 18.97 -6.69
CA GLY A 296 1.47 19.90 -6.51
C GLY A 296 1.04 20.07 -5.06
N ILE A 297 1.91 19.79 -4.09
CA ILE A 297 1.61 19.95 -2.66
C ILE A 297 1.69 21.42 -2.29
N VAL A 298 0.67 21.89 -1.57
CA VAL A 298 0.60 23.26 -1.06
C VAL A 298 1.36 23.35 0.28
N PRO A 299 2.35 24.25 0.41
CA PRO A 299 3.09 24.44 1.65
C PRO A 299 2.15 24.92 2.77
N GLN A 300 2.33 24.39 3.98
CA GLN A 300 1.56 24.80 5.16
C GLN A 300 2.18 26.00 5.88
N ASN A 301 3.45 26.29 5.62
CA ASN A 301 4.20 27.36 6.27
C ASN A 301 4.39 28.55 5.31
N ALA A 302 4.46 29.76 5.86
CA ALA A 302 4.57 31.02 5.09
C ALA A 302 5.83 31.10 4.19
N GLY A 303 6.88 30.32 4.48
CA GLY A 303 8.14 30.33 3.73
C GLY A 303 8.12 29.56 2.39
N GLY A 304 7.07 28.79 2.08
CA GLY A 304 6.99 28.00 0.85
C GLY A 304 8.07 26.90 0.71
N PHE A 305 8.21 26.34 -0.48
CA PHE A 305 9.19 25.28 -0.80
C PHE A 305 10.43 25.77 -1.60
N GLY A 306 10.51 27.08 -1.88
CA GLY A 306 11.57 27.67 -2.70
C GLY A 306 11.31 27.56 -4.22
N SER A 307 12.39 27.54 -5.01
CA SER A 307 12.33 27.50 -6.49
C SER A 307 11.91 26.11 -6.98
N ILE A 308 10.78 26.04 -7.69
CA ILE A 308 10.33 24.80 -8.35
C ILE A 308 11.27 24.37 -9.48
N ARG A 309 11.97 25.34 -10.10
CA ARG A 309 12.94 25.06 -11.19
C ARG A 309 14.14 24.32 -10.63
N ASP A 310 14.78 24.85 -9.60
CA ASP A 310 15.96 24.26 -8.97
C ASP A 310 15.64 22.86 -8.44
N ALA A 311 14.46 22.68 -7.84
CA ALA A 311 14.01 21.37 -7.38
C ALA A 311 13.80 20.38 -8.53
N ALA A 312 13.28 20.81 -9.67
CA ALA A 312 13.13 19.97 -10.85
C ALA A 312 14.48 19.60 -11.49
N GLU A 313 15.46 20.52 -11.50
CA GLU A 313 16.81 20.30 -12.02
C GLU A 313 17.59 19.32 -11.13
N VAL A 314 17.63 19.55 -9.81
CA VAL A 314 18.29 18.65 -8.85
C VAL A 314 17.64 17.28 -8.86
N TRP A 315 16.31 17.22 -8.92
CA TRP A 315 15.59 15.95 -9.04
C TRP A 315 15.95 15.21 -10.33
N ALA A 316 16.05 15.91 -11.47
CA ALA A 316 16.39 15.27 -12.73
C ALA A 316 17.79 14.63 -12.68
N VAL A 317 18.79 15.35 -12.16
CA VAL A 317 20.16 14.85 -12.04
C VAL A 317 20.25 13.65 -11.08
N ASN A 318 19.56 13.71 -9.95
CA ASN A 318 19.70 12.69 -8.90
C ASN A 318 18.77 11.48 -9.08
N GLU A 319 17.62 11.62 -9.74
CA GLU A 319 16.61 10.56 -9.85
C GLU A 319 16.32 10.17 -11.31
N LEU A 320 16.22 11.13 -12.23
CA LEU A 320 15.84 10.83 -13.60
C LEU A 320 17.02 10.22 -14.39
N GLU A 321 18.19 10.87 -14.36
CA GLU A 321 19.37 10.44 -15.12
C GLU A 321 19.89 9.05 -14.69
N PRO A 322 19.95 8.68 -13.39
CA PRO A 322 20.34 7.34 -12.99
C PRO A 322 19.36 6.27 -13.48
N VAL A 323 18.06 6.55 -13.49
CA VAL A 323 17.05 5.62 -14.04
C VAL A 323 17.18 5.52 -15.57
N GLN A 324 17.47 6.63 -16.25
CA GLN A 324 17.77 6.63 -17.69
C GLN A 324 18.99 5.77 -18.03
N ALA A 325 20.05 5.87 -17.22
CA ALA A 325 21.26 5.06 -17.38
C ALA A 325 20.97 3.56 -17.15
N ARG A 326 20.16 3.23 -16.13
CA ARG A 326 19.73 1.84 -15.89
C ARG A 326 18.92 1.29 -17.07
N LEU A 327 17.96 2.06 -17.59
CA LEU A 327 17.15 1.67 -18.75
C LEU A 327 17.98 1.54 -20.04
N ALA A 328 19.15 2.18 -20.13
CA ALA A 328 20.06 2.02 -21.26
C ALA A 328 20.67 0.62 -21.37
N GLN A 329 20.63 -0.21 -20.31
CA GLN A 329 21.04 -1.62 -20.36
C GLN A 329 20.21 -2.45 -21.36
N ILE A 330 19.02 -1.98 -21.74
CA ILE A 330 18.23 -2.58 -22.84
C ILE A 330 19.03 -2.57 -24.15
N ASN A 331 19.84 -1.54 -24.38
CA ASN A 331 20.70 -1.45 -25.57
C ASN A 331 21.82 -2.48 -25.53
N GLU A 332 22.42 -2.72 -24.36
CA GLU A 332 23.47 -3.72 -24.18
C GLU A 332 22.95 -5.13 -24.45
N TRP A 333 21.76 -5.45 -23.94
CA TRP A 333 21.10 -6.73 -24.23
C TRP A 333 20.76 -6.90 -25.72
N LEU A 334 20.29 -5.85 -26.38
CA LEU A 334 19.90 -5.92 -27.78
C LEU A 334 21.09 -5.89 -28.74
N GLY A 335 22.19 -5.23 -28.35
CA GLY A 335 23.32 -4.90 -29.23
C GLY A 335 23.03 -3.75 -30.20
N GLU A 336 21.96 -2.99 -30.00
CA GLU A 336 21.54 -1.86 -30.83
C GLU A 336 21.04 -0.71 -29.94
N GLU A 337 21.37 0.53 -30.29
CA GLU A 337 20.99 1.72 -29.53
C GLU A 337 19.52 2.10 -29.78
N VAL A 338 18.59 1.55 -28.98
CA VAL A 338 17.15 1.78 -29.11
C VAL A 338 16.58 2.72 -28.04
N VAL A 339 17.16 2.71 -26.83
CA VAL A 339 16.83 3.60 -25.73
C VAL A 339 17.77 4.80 -25.78
N ARG A 340 17.21 5.96 -26.13
CA ARG A 340 17.95 7.23 -26.27
C ARG A 340 17.19 8.36 -25.59
N TRP A 341 17.93 9.33 -25.09
CA TRP A 341 17.38 10.42 -24.27
C TRP A 341 17.68 11.79 -24.89
N LYS A 342 16.72 12.69 -24.78
CA LYS A 342 16.93 14.13 -24.92
C LYS A 342 17.32 14.70 -23.56
N PRO A 343 18.15 15.75 -23.52
CA PRO A 343 18.43 16.47 -22.28
C PRO A 343 17.14 16.90 -21.58
N TYR A 344 17.10 16.77 -20.25
CA TYR A 344 16.00 17.30 -19.44
C TYR A 344 16.15 18.82 -19.32
N ALA A 345 15.47 19.56 -20.20
CA ALA A 345 15.50 21.02 -20.20
C ALA A 345 14.17 21.61 -19.70
N LEU A 346 14.26 22.56 -18.77
CA LEU A 346 13.12 23.40 -18.41
C LEU A 346 12.97 24.54 -19.42
N PRO A 347 11.75 25.02 -19.70
CA PRO A 347 11.57 26.21 -20.52
C PRO A 347 12.32 27.38 -19.87
N SER A 348 13.21 28.03 -20.62
CA SER A 348 13.81 29.29 -20.17
C SER A 348 12.67 30.29 -19.95
N SER A 349 12.78 31.12 -18.92
CA SER A 349 11.92 32.29 -18.87
C SER A 349 12.28 33.13 -20.09
N ALA A 350 11.43 33.15 -21.11
CA ALA A 350 11.50 34.18 -22.12
C ALA A 350 11.43 35.51 -21.35
N ALA A 351 12.52 36.28 -21.38
CA ALA A 351 12.51 37.65 -20.90
C ALA A 351 11.52 38.40 -21.81
N ASN A 352 10.33 38.69 -21.28
CA ASN A 352 9.43 39.66 -21.88
C ASN A 352 9.86 41.07 -21.49
#